data_AF-A0A2V9SLJ4-F1
#
_entry.id   AF-A0A2V9SLJ4-F1
#
_cell.length_a   1.000
_cell.length_b   1.000
_cell.length_c   1.000
_cell.angle_alpha   90.00
_cell.angle_beta   90.00
_cell.angle_gamma   90.00
#
_symmetry.space_group_name_H-M   'P 1'
#
loop_
_entity.id
_entity.type
_entity.pdbx_description
1 polymer ?
#
loop_
_entity_poly.entity_id
_entity_poly.type
_entity_poly.pdbx_seq_one_letter_code
_entity_poly.pdbx_strand_id
1 'polypeptide(L)'
;MTKRLRIPAPIVSPGKLRAQVNQLLSRQLSPGRSAEYLKVFDYPVAWLDDDAFAAVKVKEEDAEHLVGEALKQAGLRDYYTRSQLARGDVPNTSTGLRFLHSYSPLGGWYVLGVPAPFTVSSPTEADHMSAYTYDTHVPLAFYGLPFQPGTYRTHSEPIDLAVTFASLLGINSPTHAVGRVLTEALAPARRAENSSRPPADKRLHPPNSSDPVRPVSAVAPGGSW
;
A
#
# COMPACT_ATOMS: atom_id res chain seq x y z
N MET A 1 2.72 26.80 12.54
CA MET A 1 2.11 25.95 13.58
C MET A 1 3.09 24.94 14.21
N THR A 2 4.11 24.46 13.49
CA THR A 2 5.10 23.45 13.96
C THR A 2 6.10 23.93 15.03
N LYS A 3 6.44 25.23 15.06
CA LYS A 3 7.40 25.81 16.03
C LYS A 3 6.97 25.71 17.51
N ARG A 4 5.66 25.55 17.79
CA ARG A 4 5.11 25.46 19.16
C ARG A 4 5.12 24.05 19.75
N LEU A 5 5.17 23.01 18.90
CA LEU A 5 5.10 21.61 19.34
C LEU A 5 6.48 21.00 19.62
N ARG A 6 7.58 21.67 19.22
CA ARG A 6 8.97 21.17 19.31
C ARG A 6 9.17 19.75 18.74
N ILE A 7 8.29 19.29 17.86
CA ILE A 7 8.44 18.01 17.16
C ILE A 7 9.49 18.24 16.07
N PRO A 8 10.65 17.55 16.11
CA PRO A 8 11.67 17.68 15.09
C PRO A 8 11.10 17.23 13.73
N ALA A 9 11.26 18.06 12.71
CA ALA A 9 11.03 17.69 11.30
C ALA A 9 12.38 17.81 10.58
N PRO A 10 13.23 16.76 10.64
CA PRO A 10 14.56 16.81 10.06
C PRO A 10 14.45 16.91 8.53
N ILE A 11 15.25 17.79 7.94
CA ILE A 11 15.31 17.94 6.48
C ILE A 11 16.46 17.09 5.97
N VAL A 12 16.17 16.12 5.11
CA VAL A 12 17.16 15.27 4.45
C VAL A 12 17.16 15.58 2.96
N SER A 13 18.03 16.51 2.56
CA SER A 13 18.19 16.84 1.12
C SER A 13 18.84 15.66 0.39
N PRO A 14 18.22 15.11 -0.67
CA PRO A 14 18.74 13.93 -1.37
C PRO A 14 20.16 14.11 -1.91
N GLY A 15 20.43 15.26 -2.52
CA GLY A 15 21.76 15.59 -3.05
C GLY A 15 22.83 15.71 -1.96
N LYS A 16 22.49 16.33 -0.81
CA LYS A 16 23.43 16.43 0.33
C LYS A 16 23.70 15.07 0.96
N LEU A 17 22.66 14.25 1.13
CA LEU A 17 22.81 12.90 1.67
C LEU A 17 23.67 12.04 0.76
N ARG A 18 23.40 12.03 -0.55
CA ARG A 18 24.23 11.31 -1.54
C ARG A 18 25.69 11.75 -1.47
N ALA A 19 25.95 13.06 -1.45
CA ALA A 19 27.32 13.58 -1.37
C ALA A 19 28.02 13.14 -0.08
N GLN A 20 27.32 13.19 1.06
CA GLN A 20 27.85 12.76 2.35
C GLN A 20 28.15 11.26 2.39
N VAL A 21 27.25 10.42 1.87
CA VAL A 21 27.45 8.97 1.78
C VAL A 21 28.64 8.64 0.87
N ASN A 22 28.73 9.26 -0.31
CA ASN A 22 29.88 9.09 -1.20
C ASN A 22 31.20 9.53 -0.56
N GLN A 23 31.19 10.60 0.25
CA GLN A 23 32.37 11.03 0.99
C GLN A 23 32.77 10.04 2.09
N LEU A 24 31.80 9.44 2.81
CA LEU A 24 32.06 8.40 3.81
C LEU A 24 32.68 7.17 3.15
N LEU A 25 32.07 6.68 2.08
CA LEU A 25 32.53 5.49 1.36
C LEU A 25 33.87 5.71 0.66
N SER A 26 34.11 6.87 0.04
CA SER A 26 35.41 7.20 -0.56
C SER A 26 36.55 7.17 0.46
N ARG A 27 36.32 7.70 1.67
CA ARG A 27 37.33 7.65 2.75
C ARG A 27 37.68 6.23 3.18
N GLN A 28 36.71 5.32 3.14
CA GLN A 28 36.89 3.93 3.57
C GLN A 28 37.46 3.04 2.47
N LEU A 29 36.96 3.18 1.23
CA LEU A 29 37.20 2.22 0.14
C LEU A 29 38.20 2.73 -0.91
N SER A 30 38.38 4.04 -1.02
CA SER A 30 39.28 4.68 -1.99
C SER A 30 40.09 5.81 -1.35
N PRO A 31 40.90 5.53 -0.31
CA PRO A 31 41.66 6.58 0.38
C PRO A 31 42.56 7.34 -0.59
N GLY A 32 42.41 8.66 -0.62
CA GLY A 32 43.15 9.54 -1.54
C GLY A 32 42.47 9.77 -2.91
N ARG A 33 41.29 9.18 -3.17
CA ARG A 33 40.51 9.42 -4.39
C ARG A 33 39.02 9.55 -4.09
N SER A 34 38.38 10.53 -4.71
CA SER A 34 36.91 10.61 -4.74
C SER A 34 36.34 9.59 -5.73
N ALA A 35 35.37 8.80 -5.28
CA ALA A 35 34.60 7.87 -6.10
C ALA A 35 33.10 8.04 -5.82
N GLU A 36 32.27 7.77 -6.82
CA GLU A 36 30.81 7.75 -6.68
C GLU A 36 30.35 6.31 -6.52
N TYR A 37 30.06 5.93 -5.27
CA TYR A 37 29.50 4.61 -4.93
C TYR A 37 27.97 4.59 -4.95
N LEU A 38 27.34 5.77 -4.87
CA LEU A 38 25.91 5.97 -4.91
C LEU A 38 25.54 6.81 -6.13
N LYS A 39 24.93 6.15 -7.14
CA LYS A 39 24.50 6.75 -8.42
C LYS A 39 23.38 7.76 -8.19
N VAL A 40 22.38 7.37 -7.41
CA VAL A 40 21.18 8.17 -7.12
C VAL A 40 20.73 7.88 -5.70
N PHE A 41 20.33 8.94 -4.98
CA PHE A 41 19.49 8.80 -3.81
C PHE A 41 18.14 9.42 -4.16
N ASP A 42 17.13 8.59 -4.37
CA ASP A 42 15.75 9.02 -4.53
C ASP A 42 14.97 8.40 -3.38
N TYR A 43 14.78 9.20 -2.34
CA TYR A 43 14.30 8.76 -1.04
C TYR A 43 13.06 7.85 -1.19
N PRO A 44 12.99 6.67 -0.53
CA PRO A 44 13.95 6.12 0.42
C PRO A 44 15.07 5.27 -0.22
N VAL A 45 15.15 5.21 -1.55
CA VAL A 45 16.03 4.28 -2.29
C VAL A 45 17.40 4.90 -2.56
N ALA A 46 18.43 4.21 -2.08
CA ALA A 46 19.81 4.41 -2.47
C ALA A 46 20.18 3.43 -3.59
N TRP A 47 20.45 3.94 -4.79
CA TRP A 47 20.92 3.15 -5.94
C TRP A 47 22.44 3.16 -6.00
N LEU A 48 23.04 1.98 -5.94
CA LEU A 48 24.49 1.80 -5.87
C LEU A 48 25.13 1.78 -7.27
N ASP A 49 26.39 2.17 -7.34
CA ASP A 49 27.25 2.01 -8.51
C ASP A 49 28.03 0.70 -8.44
N ASP A 50 27.51 -0.32 -9.09
CA ASP A 50 28.10 -1.65 -9.19
C ASP A 50 29.52 -1.65 -9.82
N ASP A 51 29.78 -0.80 -10.82
CA ASP A 51 31.11 -0.67 -11.42
C ASP A 51 32.11 -0.04 -10.43
N ALA A 52 31.68 0.97 -9.66
CA ALA A 52 32.53 1.59 -8.65
C ALA A 52 32.90 0.62 -7.52
N PHE A 53 31.96 -0.22 -7.09
CA PHE A 53 32.23 -1.28 -6.10
C PHE A 53 33.07 -2.41 -6.68
N ALA A 54 32.84 -2.81 -7.93
CA ALA A 54 33.65 -3.82 -8.62
C ALA A 54 35.12 -3.39 -8.75
N ALA A 55 35.39 -2.10 -9.02
CA ALA A 55 36.74 -1.55 -9.12
C ALA A 55 37.55 -1.70 -7.82
N VAL A 56 36.88 -1.73 -6.67
CA VAL A 56 37.48 -1.99 -5.35
C VAL A 56 37.24 -3.41 -4.84
N LYS A 57 36.76 -4.31 -5.70
CA LYS A 57 36.53 -5.74 -5.44
C LYS A 57 35.52 -6.02 -4.31
N VAL A 58 34.53 -5.14 -4.14
CA VAL A 58 33.43 -5.31 -3.19
C VAL A 58 32.22 -5.90 -3.93
N LYS A 59 31.59 -6.92 -3.34
CA LYS A 59 30.42 -7.60 -3.92
C LYS A 59 29.11 -6.94 -3.45
N GLU A 60 28.00 -7.26 -4.11
CA GLU A 60 26.67 -6.67 -3.88
C GLU A 60 26.29 -6.61 -2.40
N GLU A 61 26.25 -7.75 -1.71
CA GLU A 61 25.79 -7.81 -0.32
C GLU A 61 26.67 -6.98 0.63
N ASP A 62 27.99 -7.03 0.46
CA ASP A 62 28.92 -6.21 1.24
C ASP A 62 28.76 -4.71 0.91
N ALA A 63 28.55 -4.38 -0.36
CA ALA A 63 28.31 -3.00 -0.82
C ALA A 63 27.01 -2.44 -0.22
N GLU A 64 25.93 -3.21 -0.23
CA GLU A 64 24.65 -2.85 0.37
C GLU A 64 24.80 -2.59 1.88
N HIS A 65 25.54 -3.45 2.59
CA HIS A 65 25.80 -3.26 4.02
C HIS A 65 26.61 -1.98 4.27
N LEU A 66 27.67 -1.74 3.50
CA LEU A 66 28.49 -0.54 3.61
C LEU A 66 27.68 0.74 3.35
N VAL A 67 26.83 0.74 2.32
CA VAL A 67 25.94 1.86 2.02
C VAL A 67 24.90 2.05 3.13
N GLY A 68 24.30 0.97 3.64
CA GLY A 68 23.35 1.03 4.76
C GLY A 68 23.94 1.66 6.01
N GLU A 69 25.14 1.25 6.41
CA GLU A 69 25.83 1.83 7.55
C GLU A 69 26.22 3.30 7.30
N ALA A 70 26.64 3.65 6.08
CA ALA A 70 26.90 5.05 5.72
C ALA A 70 25.62 5.91 5.75
N LEU A 71 24.47 5.36 5.33
CA LEU A 71 23.16 6.00 5.42
C LEU A 71 22.75 6.29 6.87
N LYS A 72 22.99 5.35 7.80
CA LYS A 72 22.78 5.56 9.24
C LYS A 72 23.71 6.64 9.79
N GLN A 73 25.00 6.60 9.45
CA GLN A 73 25.94 7.66 9.83
C GLN A 73 25.55 9.04 9.28
N ALA A 74 24.87 9.06 8.12
CA ALA A 74 24.35 10.27 7.51
C ALA A 74 22.98 10.72 8.07
N GLY A 75 22.45 10.03 9.09
CA GLY A 75 21.30 10.47 9.87
C GLY A 75 19.99 9.71 9.62
N LEU A 76 20.00 8.65 8.79
CA LEU A 76 18.87 7.73 8.74
C LEU A 76 18.82 6.86 10.00
N ARG A 77 17.61 6.44 10.38
CA ARG A 77 17.38 5.64 11.59
C ARG A 77 17.83 4.19 11.41
N ASP A 78 17.62 3.65 10.22
CA ASP A 78 17.92 2.27 9.88
C ASP A 78 18.00 2.09 8.35
N TYR A 79 18.19 0.86 7.88
CA TYR A 79 18.11 0.52 6.45
C TYR A 79 17.67 -0.92 6.22
N TYR A 80 17.25 -1.21 4.98
CA TYR A 80 17.09 -2.57 4.49
C TYR A 80 17.86 -2.80 3.19
N THR A 81 18.70 -3.83 3.15
CA THR A 81 19.45 -4.20 1.94
C THR A 81 18.57 -4.99 0.97
N ARG A 82 18.84 -4.91 -0.34
CA ARG A 82 18.12 -5.75 -1.31
C ARG A 82 18.37 -7.24 -1.04
N SER A 83 19.58 -7.64 -0.68
CA SER A 83 19.92 -9.05 -0.41
C SER A 83 19.18 -9.63 0.80
N GLN A 84 19.05 -8.88 1.89
CA GLN A 84 18.30 -9.36 3.07
C GLN A 84 16.80 -9.45 2.76
N LEU A 85 16.27 -8.51 1.97
CA LEU A 85 14.86 -8.54 1.55
C LEU A 85 14.58 -9.72 0.63
N ALA A 86 15.50 -10.06 -0.27
CA ALA A 86 15.40 -11.23 -1.13
C ALA A 86 15.29 -12.55 -0.35
N ARG A 87 15.92 -12.62 0.83
CA ARG A 87 15.88 -13.79 1.73
C ARG A 87 14.70 -13.78 2.70
N GLY A 88 13.96 -12.67 2.78
CA GLY A 88 12.93 -12.50 3.80
C GLY A 88 13.49 -12.25 5.19
N ASP A 89 14.76 -11.84 5.30
CA ASP A 89 15.48 -11.63 6.56
C ASP A 89 15.11 -10.26 7.17
N VAL A 90 13.83 -10.10 7.53
CA VAL A 90 13.32 -8.91 8.21
C VAL A 90 12.68 -9.28 9.54
N PRO A 91 12.72 -8.38 10.56
CA PRO A 91 11.94 -8.59 11.77
C PRO A 91 10.46 -8.73 11.43
N ASN A 92 9.79 -9.73 12.02
CA ASN A 92 8.35 -9.94 11.87
C ASN A 92 7.53 -8.84 12.60
N THR A 93 7.58 -7.65 12.02
CA THR A 93 6.97 -6.40 12.50
C THR A 93 6.29 -5.73 11.33
N SER A 94 5.31 -4.86 11.59
CA SER A 94 4.60 -4.13 10.53
C SER A 94 5.55 -3.33 9.63
N THR A 95 6.58 -2.70 10.18
CA THR A 95 7.60 -1.99 9.40
C THR A 95 8.46 -2.94 8.58
N GLY A 96 9.00 -4.02 9.18
CA GLY A 96 9.84 -4.98 8.47
C GLY A 96 9.12 -5.61 7.28
N LEU A 97 7.85 -6.02 7.47
CA LEU A 97 7.02 -6.58 6.41
C LEU A 97 6.71 -5.56 5.30
N ARG A 98 6.54 -4.26 5.61
CA ARG A 98 6.34 -3.21 4.59
C ARG A 98 7.56 -3.03 3.68
N PHE A 99 8.76 -3.04 4.27
CA PHE A 99 9.99 -3.00 3.47
C PHE A 99 10.15 -4.30 2.66
N LEU A 100 9.85 -5.47 3.25
CA LEU A 100 9.87 -6.74 2.53
C LEU A 100 8.91 -6.75 1.34
N HIS A 101 7.68 -6.24 1.49
CA HIS A 101 6.72 -6.11 0.39
C HIS A 101 7.12 -5.06 -0.66
N SER A 102 8.14 -4.25 -0.39
CA SER A 102 8.72 -3.29 -1.35
C SER A 102 9.92 -3.87 -2.11
N TYR A 103 10.28 -5.12 -1.83
CA TYR A 103 11.36 -5.82 -2.54
C TYR A 103 11.03 -5.99 -4.02
N SER A 104 12.01 -5.67 -4.86
CA SER A 104 12.05 -6.05 -6.26
C SER A 104 13.34 -6.82 -6.56
N PRO A 105 13.27 -8.00 -7.22
CA PRO A 105 14.45 -8.65 -7.79
C PRO A 105 14.96 -7.91 -9.03
N LEU A 106 14.11 -7.10 -9.66
CA LEU A 106 14.41 -6.30 -10.85
C LEU A 106 15.04 -4.96 -10.46
N GLY A 107 15.99 -4.50 -11.28
CA GLY A 107 16.75 -3.28 -11.05
C GLY A 107 18.21 -3.56 -10.68
N GLY A 108 18.98 -2.49 -10.47
CA GLY A 108 20.36 -2.56 -9.99
C GLY A 108 20.43 -2.82 -8.48
N TRP A 109 21.64 -2.69 -7.92
CA TRP A 109 21.88 -2.80 -6.49
C TRP A 109 21.23 -1.62 -5.74
N TYR A 110 20.52 -1.90 -4.65
CA TYR A 110 19.88 -0.86 -3.85
C TYR A 110 19.82 -1.15 -2.36
N VAL A 111 19.68 -0.07 -1.59
CA VAL A 111 19.39 -0.08 -0.17
C VAL A 111 18.19 0.83 0.10
N LEU A 112 17.22 0.36 0.87
CA LEU A 112 16.08 1.15 1.33
C LEU A 112 16.41 1.79 2.67
N GLY A 113 16.56 3.11 2.71
CA GLY A 113 16.79 3.87 3.93
C GLY A 113 15.53 4.02 4.80
N VAL A 114 15.67 3.89 6.11
CA VAL A 114 14.60 4.16 7.07
C VAL A 114 14.82 5.54 7.71
N PRO A 115 13.99 6.53 7.39
CA PRO A 115 14.11 7.87 7.97
C PRO A 115 13.61 7.93 9.41
N ALA A 116 13.96 9.02 10.09
CA ALA A 116 13.23 9.41 11.29
C ALA A 116 11.76 9.79 10.93
N PRO A 117 10.81 9.71 11.88
CA PRO A 117 9.48 10.25 11.66
C PRO A 117 9.54 11.74 11.29
N PHE A 118 8.64 12.17 10.41
CA PHE A 118 8.51 13.55 9.92
C PHE A 118 9.74 14.09 9.18
N THR A 119 10.61 13.22 8.66
CA THR A 119 11.64 13.60 7.70
C THR A 119 11.01 14.07 6.40
N VAL A 120 11.48 15.21 5.89
CA VAL A 120 11.10 15.77 4.58
C VAL A 120 12.34 16.04 3.73
N SER A 121 12.22 15.98 2.42
CA SER A 121 13.33 16.21 1.49
C SER A 121 13.65 17.70 1.26
N SER A 122 12.68 18.57 1.50
CA SER A 122 12.75 20.02 1.24
C SER A 122 12.06 20.83 2.34
N PRO A 123 12.57 22.03 2.69
CA PRO A 123 11.91 22.93 3.66
C PRO A 123 10.62 23.56 3.14
N THR A 124 10.43 23.61 1.81
CA THR A 124 9.34 24.36 1.17
C THR A 124 8.29 23.48 0.52
N GLU A 125 8.50 22.17 0.52
CA GLU A 125 7.63 21.20 -0.16
C GLU A 125 7.19 20.14 0.84
N ALA A 126 6.03 19.54 0.57
CA ALA A 126 5.60 18.33 1.23
C ALA A 126 5.86 17.15 0.30
N ASP A 127 6.30 16.03 0.88
CA ASP A 127 6.50 14.76 0.18
C ASP A 127 5.82 13.63 0.96
N HIS A 128 5.85 12.45 0.35
CA HIS A 128 5.43 11.18 0.93
C HIS A 128 6.44 10.13 0.48
N MET A 129 6.70 9.08 1.26
CA MET A 129 7.45 7.88 0.83
C MET A 129 7.81 6.96 2.00
N SER A 130 7.55 7.40 3.24
CA SER A 130 7.94 6.68 4.43
C SER A 130 6.99 5.54 4.76
N ALA A 131 7.48 4.57 5.53
CA ALA A 131 6.66 3.47 6.03
C ALA A 131 5.75 3.87 7.21
N TYR A 132 5.71 5.15 7.59
CA TYR A 132 4.93 5.64 8.73
C TYR A 132 3.44 5.81 8.37
N THR A 133 2.59 5.82 9.39
CA THR A 133 1.12 5.82 9.21
C THR A 133 0.59 7.05 8.49
N TYR A 134 1.28 8.19 8.57
CA TYR A 134 0.87 9.41 7.87
C TYR A 134 1.05 9.34 6.34
N ASP A 135 1.91 8.45 5.84
CA ASP A 135 2.09 8.20 4.39
C ASP A 135 1.35 6.95 3.92
N THR A 136 1.09 6.00 4.81
CA THR A 136 0.59 4.66 4.44
C THR A 136 -0.89 4.43 4.75
N HIS A 137 -1.50 5.28 5.59
CA HIS A 137 -2.93 5.16 5.90
C HIS A 137 -3.75 5.90 4.84
N VAL A 138 -4.27 5.15 3.87
CA VAL A 138 -5.10 5.66 2.78
C VAL A 138 -6.57 5.24 2.96
N PRO A 139 -7.54 6.07 2.54
CA PRO A 139 -8.94 5.67 2.55
C PRO A 139 -9.23 4.63 1.47
N LEU A 140 -10.04 3.63 1.81
CA LEU A 140 -10.65 2.70 0.85
C LEU A 140 -12.16 2.82 0.96
N ALA A 141 -12.82 3.14 -0.15
CA ALA A 141 -14.27 3.27 -0.23
C ALA A 141 -14.81 2.48 -1.43
N PHE A 142 -15.88 1.74 -1.20
CA PHE A 142 -16.66 1.07 -2.23
C PHE A 142 -18.02 1.73 -2.37
N TYR A 143 -18.55 1.76 -3.59
CA TYR A 143 -19.85 2.35 -3.88
C TYR A 143 -20.59 1.55 -4.95
N GLY A 144 -21.92 1.46 -4.81
CA GLY A 144 -22.82 0.80 -5.76
C GLY A 144 -23.61 -0.36 -5.15
N LEU A 145 -24.53 -0.92 -5.95
CA LEU A 145 -25.42 -2.02 -5.56
C LEU A 145 -24.73 -3.24 -4.93
N PRO A 146 -23.49 -3.61 -5.32
CA PRO A 146 -22.81 -4.77 -4.73
C PRO A 146 -22.30 -4.58 -3.30
N PHE A 147 -22.35 -3.37 -2.75
CA PHE A 147 -21.75 -3.05 -1.47
C PHE A 147 -22.82 -2.57 -0.49
N GLN A 148 -22.70 -2.99 0.77
CA GLN A 148 -23.62 -2.54 1.82
C GLN A 148 -23.08 -1.28 2.53
N PRO A 149 -23.94 -0.29 2.85
CA PRO A 149 -23.52 0.91 3.56
C PRO A 149 -22.92 0.58 4.92
N GLY A 150 -21.80 1.21 5.25
CA GLY A 150 -21.16 1.01 6.54
C GLY A 150 -19.80 1.70 6.65
N THR A 151 -19.29 1.75 7.88
CA THR A 151 -17.91 2.12 8.17
C THR A 151 -17.25 0.95 8.86
N TYR A 152 -16.25 0.37 8.20
CA TYR A 152 -15.49 -0.76 8.70
C TYR A 152 -14.19 -0.24 9.31
N ARG A 153 -13.88 -0.68 10.54
CA ARG A 153 -12.66 -0.30 11.27
C ARG A 153 -11.66 -1.46 11.38
N THR A 154 -11.95 -2.56 10.71
CA THR A 154 -11.04 -3.70 10.56
C THR A 154 -9.88 -3.34 9.65
N HIS A 155 -8.74 -4.03 9.80
CA HIS A 155 -7.57 -3.81 8.96
C HIS A 155 -7.87 -4.17 7.49
N SER A 156 -7.45 -3.30 6.58
CA SER A 156 -7.51 -3.52 5.12
C SER A 156 -6.24 -2.96 4.48
N GLU A 157 -5.85 -3.55 3.36
CA GLU A 157 -4.70 -3.11 2.57
C GLU A 157 -5.14 -2.77 1.13
N PRO A 158 -4.44 -1.87 0.41
CA PRO A 158 -4.77 -1.57 -0.99
C PRO A 158 -4.81 -2.80 -1.90
N ILE A 159 -4.02 -3.83 -1.59
CA ILE A 159 -3.99 -5.12 -2.31
C ILE A 159 -5.30 -5.92 -2.19
N ASP A 160 -6.15 -5.63 -1.21
CA ASP A 160 -7.45 -6.27 -1.02
C ASP A 160 -8.46 -5.86 -2.10
N LEU A 161 -8.22 -4.72 -2.77
CA LEU A 161 -9.11 -4.15 -3.78
C LEU A 161 -9.34 -5.12 -4.94
N ALA A 162 -8.25 -5.64 -5.51
CA ALA A 162 -8.29 -6.46 -6.72
C ALA A 162 -9.01 -7.80 -6.47
N VAL A 163 -8.71 -8.48 -5.36
CA VAL A 163 -9.35 -9.76 -5.01
C VAL A 163 -10.81 -9.59 -4.62
N THR A 164 -11.18 -8.46 -4.00
CA THR A 164 -12.58 -8.13 -3.69
C THR A 164 -13.41 -7.98 -4.97
N PHE A 165 -12.88 -7.27 -5.99
CA PHE A 165 -13.56 -7.17 -7.28
C PHE A 165 -13.57 -8.48 -8.06
N ALA A 166 -12.48 -9.25 -8.05
CA ALA A 166 -12.45 -10.56 -8.71
C ALA A 166 -13.51 -11.51 -8.13
N SER A 167 -13.61 -11.56 -6.79
CA SER A 167 -14.65 -12.31 -6.09
C SER A 167 -16.06 -11.84 -6.46
N LEU A 168 -16.26 -10.53 -6.58
CA LEU A 168 -17.56 -9.96 -6.93
C LEU A 168 -17.97 -10.29 -8.38
N LEU A 169 -17.02 -10.26 -9.31
CA LEU A 169 -17.24 -10.51 -10.74
C LEU A 169 -17.32 -12.01 -11.08
N GLY A 170 -17.00 -12.90 -10.14
CA GLY A 170 -16.94 -14.34 -10.40
C GLY A 170 -15.79 -14.73 -11.34
N ILE A 171 -14.69 -13.98 -11.32
CA ILE A 171 -13.49 -14.25 -12.11
C ILE A 171 -12.32 -14.66 -11.23
N ASN A 172 -11.29 -15.26 -11.82
CA ASN A 172 -10.07 -15.58 -11.10
C ASN A 172 -9.39 -14.30 -10.59
N SER A 173 -8.83 -14.37 -9.38
CA SER A 173 -7.97 -13.31 -8.86
C SER A 173 -6.67 -13.20 -9.67
N PRO A 174 -5.99 -12.04 -9.65
CA PRO A 174 -4.65 -11.93 -10.24
C PRO A 174 -3.71 -13.00 -9.68
N THR A 175 -2.84 -13.57 -10.54
CA THR A 175 -2.06 -14.78 -10.24
C THR A 175 -1.11 -14.68 -9.04
N HIS A 176 -0.73 -13.45 -8.66
CA HIS A 176 0.16 -13.17 -7.52
C HIS A 176 -0.53 -12.32 -6.44
N ALA A 177 -1.87 -12.26 -6.43
CA ALA A 177 -2.58 -11.52 -5.40
C ALA A 177 -2.41 -12.19 -4.02
N VAL A 178 -2.06 -11.38 -3.02
CA VAL A 178 -1.90 -11.82 -1.61
C VAL A 178 -2.90 -11.17 -0.66
N GLY A 179 -3.79 -10.31 -1.19
CA GLY A 179 -4.84 -9.65 -0.41
C GLY A 179 -5.97 -10.59 -0.03
N ARG A 180 -6.84 -10.12 0.86
CA ARG A 180 -8.08 -10.81 1.26
C ARG A 180 -9.31 -10.19 0.61
N VAL A 181 -10.34 -10.98 0.38
CA VAL A 181 -11.66 -10.46 -0.01
C VAL A 181 -12.27 -9.71 1.17
N LEU A 182 -12.65 -8.45 0.96
CA LEU A 182 -13.33 -7.62 1.95
C LEU A 182 -14.82 -7.97 2.01
N THR A 183 -15.12 -9.21 2.42
CA THR A 183 -16.48 -9.76 2.49
C THR A 183 -17.41 -8.92 3.37
N GLU A 184 -16.88 -8.23 4.37
CA GLU A 184 -17.64 -7.33 5.24
C GLU A 184 -18.29 -6.18 4.45
N ALA A 185 -17.72 -5.77 3.32
CA ALA A 185 -18.25 -4.68 2.50
C ALA A 185 -19.28 -5.15 1.47
N LEU A 186 -19.33 -6.45 1.16
CA LEU A 186 -20.22 -6.99 0.13
C LEU A 186 -21.66 -7.05 0.63
N ALA A 187 -22.59 -6.66 -0.23
CA ALA A 187 -24.01 -6.83 0.03
C ALA A 187 -24.33 -8.33 0.20
N PRO A 188 -25.24 -8.70 1.13
CA PRO A 188 -25.70 -10.07 1.24
C PRO A 188 -26.18 -10.57 -0.11
N ALA A 189 -25.83 -11.82 -0.45
CA ALA A 189 -26.37 -12.46 -1.64
C ALA A 189 -27.90 -12.36 -1.55
N ARG A 190 -28.53 -11.71 -2.54
CA ARG A 190 -29.99 -11.76 -2.67
C ARG A 190 -30.32 -13.21 -2.93
N ARG A 191 -30.66 -13.97 -1.88
CA ARG A 191 -31.25 -15.29 -2.01
C ARG A 191 -32.38 -15.11 -3.00
N ALA A 192 -32.31 -15.81 -4.13
CA ALA A 192 -33.31 -15.67 -5.19
C ALA A 192 -34.70 -15.86 -4.58
N GLU A 193 -35.41 -14.76 -4.33
CA GLU A 193 -36.80 -14.76 -3.86
C GLU A 193 -37.70 -15.52 -4.85
N ASN A 194 -37.22 -15.73 -6.08
CA ASN A 194 -37.84 -16.53 -7.13
C ASN A 194 -37.83 -18.06 -6.91
N SER A 195 -37.19 -18.60 -5.86
CA SER A 195 -37.19 -20.05 -5.59
C SER A 195 -38.32 -20.54 -4.67
N SER A 196 -39.18 -19.63 -4.18
CA SER A 196 -40.25 -19.97 -3.24
C SER A 196 -41.66 -20.02 -3.84
N ARG A 197 -41.81 -19.82 -5.16
CA ARG A 197 -43.12 -19.99 -5.81
C ARG A 197 -43.30 -21.47 -6.19
N PRO A 198 -44.19 -22.24 -5.53
CA PRO A 198 -44.48 -23.60 -5.96
C PRO A 198 -44.97 -23.57 -7.41
N PRO A 199 -44.69 -24.61 -8.22
CA PRO A 199 -45.19 -24.67 -9.58
C PRO A 199 -46.71 -24.52 -9.54
N ALA A 200 -47.23 -23.56 -10.31
CA ALA A 200 -48.67 -23.35 -10.42
C ALA A 200 -49.30 -24.67 -10.91
N ASP A 201 -50.19 -25.23 -10.10
CA ASP A 201 -50.98 -26.41 -10.44
C ASP A 201 -51.81 -26.08 -11.69
N LYS A 202 -51.40 -26.59 -12.86
CA LYS A 202 -52.17 -26.47 -14.10
C LYS A 202 -53.36 -27.43 -14.04
N ARG A 203 -54.34 -27.13 -13.19
CA ARG A 203 -55.70 -27.65 -13.37
C ARG A 203 -56.53 -26.61 -14.11
N LEU A 204 -56.79 -26.91 -15.37
CA LEU A 204 -57.75 -26.21 -16.21
C LEU A 204 -59.14 -26.34 -15.57
N HIS A 205 -59.70 -25.22 -15.11
CA HIS A 205 -61.15 -25.08 -14.90
C HIS A 205 -61.69 -23.91 -15.74
N PRO A 206 -62.84 -24.11 -16.41
CA PRO A 206 -63.41 -23.14 -17.35
C PRO A 206 -64.07 -21.95 -16.62
N PRO A 207 -64.32 -20.82 -17.32
CA PRO A 207 -64.74 -19.59 -16.67
C PRO A 207 -66.21 -19.67 -16.28
N ASN A 208 -66.53 -19.21 -15.07
CA ASN A 208 -67.91 -18.86 -14.74
C ASN A 208 -67.98 -17.49 -14.07
N SER A 209 -69.01 -16.77 -14.50
CA SER A 209 -69.34 -15.35 -14.36
C SER A 209 -69.90 -14.94 -12.99
N SER A 210 -70.07 -13.62 -12.81
CA SER A 210 -70.69 -12.83 -11.70
C SER A 210 -69.84 -12.68 -10.44
N ASP A 211 -69.61 -11.53 -9.80
CA ASP A 211 -69.98 -10.09 -9.88
C ASP A 211 -69.06 -9.35 -8.85
N PRO A 212 -69.19 -8.05 -8.51
CA PRO A 212 -69.14 -6.82 -9.30
C PRO A 212 -67.95 -5.91 -8.90
N VAL A 213 -67.66 -4.90 -9.73
CA VAL A 213 -66.65 -3.85 -9.47
C VAL A 213 -67.07 -2.98 -8.28
N ARG A 214 -66.16 -2.73 -7.34
CA ARG A 214 -66.29 -1.71 -6.29
C ARG A 214 -65.38 -0.50 -6.57
N PRO A 215 -65.85 0.75 -6.40
CA PRO A 215 -65.09 1.94 -6.75
C PRO A 215 -64.06 2.30 -5.67
N VAL A 216 -63.04 3.01 -6.15
CA VAL A 216 -61.89 3.57 -5.45
C VAL A 216 -62.34 4.61 -4.41
N SER A 217 -61.70 4.64 -3.24
CA SER A 217 -61.72 5.81 -2.35
C SER A 217 -60.29 6.27 -2.09
N ALA A 218 -60.02 7.50 -2.50
CA ALA A 218 -58.86 8.29 -2.14
C ALA A 218 -59.13 9.09 -0.85
N VAL A 219 -58.04 9.46 -0.14
CA VAL A 219 -57.84 10.50 0.90
C VAL A 219 -56.84 9.92 1.91
N ALA A 220 -55.74 10.54 2.35
CA ALA A 220 -54.96 11.74 2.00
C ALA A 220 -53.59 11.61 2.74
N PRO A 221 -52.54 12.39 2.41
CA PRO A 221 -51.20 12.22 2.98
C PRO A 221 -51.05 12.97 4.31
N GLY A 222 -50.36 12.36 5.29
CA GLY A 222 -50.07 12.97 6.58
C GLY A 222 -48.61 12.80 7.00
N GLY A 223 -47.83 13.88 6.79
CA GLY A 223 -46.60 14.28 7.50
C GLY A 223 -45.36 13.39 7.41
N SER A 224 -44.13 13.86 7.48
CA SER A 224 -43.48 15.19 7.38
C SER A 224 -41.98 14.90 7.21
N TRP A 225 -41.24 15.82 6.59
CA TRP A 225 -39.79 15.89 6.74
C TRP A 225 -39.42 16.39 8.13
#